data_AF-A0A4R2MY00-F1
#
_entry.id   AF-A0A4R2MY00-F1
#
_cell.length_a   1.000
_cell.length_b   1.000
_cell.length_c   1.000
_cell.angle_alpha   90.00
_cell.angle_beta   90.00
_cell.angle_gamma   90.00
#
_symmetry.space_group_name_H-M   'P 1'
#
loop_
_entity.id
_entity.type
_entity.pdbx_description
1 polymer ?
#
loop_
_entity_poly.entity_id
_entity_poly.type
_entity_poly.pdbx_seq_one_letter_code
_entity_poly.pdbx_strand_id
1 'polypeptide(L)'
;MSRRPQFRHTREELLHRMELRQARRRHLTPDQVKALALAHLTNVDAIARGQADAGVLWDLAEAALQWSLVADALRQQHPDNADLEEAAVGMRQHLDTAIGVVKRWSATGRIVFRGPELTQAREAIDWMDALAETVDQLTAIACAMQCQRMLDPLKKAHPAPAARRSELAEAA
;
A
#
# COMPACT_ATOMS: atom_id res chain seq x y z
N MET A 1 -46.33 -30.62 0.58
CA MET A 1 -45.37 -30.74 -0.53
C MET A 1 -44.47 -29.51 -0.53
N SER A 2 -43.24 -29.62 -0.03
CA SER A 2 -42.28 -28.50 0.04
C SER A 2 -41.68 -28.21 -1.34
N ARG A 3 -41.96 -27.03 -1.91
CA ARG A 3 -41.24 -26.52 -3.08
C ARG A 3 -39.84 -26.10 -2.63
N ARG A 4 -38.82 -26.88 -3.00
CA ARG A 4 -37.42 -26.43 -2.92
C ARG A 4 -37.27 -25.14 -3.75
N PRO A 5 -36.55 -24.12 -3.26
CA PRO A 5 -36.27 -22.93 -4.07
C PRO A 5 -35.42 -23.35 -5.28
N GLN A 6 -35.94 -23.15 -6.48
CA GLN A 6 -35.15 -23.26 -7.71
C GLN A 6 -34.13 -22.12 -7.69
N PHE A 7 -32.85 -22.45 -7.62
CA PHE A 7 -31.79 -21.48 -7.89
C PHE A 7 -32.00 -20.93 -9.30
N ARG A 8 -32.36 -19.64 -9.38
CA ARG A 8 -32.84 -18.99 -10.62
C ARG A 8 -31.77 -18.79 -11.70
N HIS A 9 -30.51 -19.10 -11.41
CA HIS A 9 -29.39 -18.88 -12.32
C HIS A 9 -28.46 -20.07 -12.38
N THR A 10 -28.01 -20.42 -13.58
CA THR A 10 -26.94 -21.40 -13.77
C THR A 10 -25.59 -20.81 -13.31
N ARG A 11 -24.60 -21.66 -13.01
CA ARG A 11 -23.24 -21.23 -12.69
C ARG A 11 -22.66 -20.34 -13.80
N GLU A 12 -22.90 -20.70 -15.04
CA GLU A 12 -22.45 -19.97 -16.23
C GLU A 12 -23.09 -18.58 -16.34
N GLU A 13 -24.40 -18.46 -16.12
CA GLU A 13 -25.08 -17.16 -16.09
C GLU A 13 -24.55 -16.24 -14.99
N LEU A 14 -24.18 -16.80 -13.83
CA LEU A 14 -23.57 -16.05 -12.74
C LEU A 14 -22.18 -15.55 -13.12
N LEU A 15 -21.33 -16.41 -13.70
CA LEU A 15 -19.99 -16.05 -14.17
C LEU A 15 -20.06 -14.95 -15.24
N HIS A 16 -20.91 -15.11 -16.25
CA HIS A 16 -21.09 -14.12 -17.30
C HIS A 16 -21.57 -12.76 -16.76
N ARG A 17 -22.51 -12.76 -15.80
CA ARG A 17 -22.94 -11.52 -15.13
C ARG A 17 -21.83 -10.90 -14.29
N MET A 18 -20.98 -11.70 -13.67
CA MET A 18 -19.83 -11.22 -12.91
C MET A 18 -18.81 -10.56 -13.83
N GLU A 19 -18.48 -11.19 -14.98
CA GLU A 19 -17.60 -10.64 -16.01
C GLU A 19 -18.12 -9.30 -16.55
N LEU A 20 -19.41 -9.23 -16.91
CA LEU A 20 -20.04 -7.99 -17.39
C LEU A 20 -20.02 -6.86 -16.35
N ARG A 21 -20.12 -7.20 -15.05
CA ARG A 21 -19.99 -6.22 -13.97
C ARG A 21 -18.55 -5.76 -13.80
N GLN A 22 -17.60 -6.68 -13.93
CA GLN A 22 -16.17 -6.37 -13.83
C GLN A 22 -15.73 -5.44 -14.97
N ALA A 23 -16.18 -5.69 -16.21
CA ALA A 23 -15.88 -4.86 -17.37
C ALA A 23 -16.41 -3.41 -17.27
N ARG A 24 -17.38 -3.13 -16.39
CA ARG A 24 -17.95 -1.78 -16.19
C ARG A 24 -17.35 -1.02 -15.02
N ARG A 25 -16.35 -1.58 -14.33
CA ARG A 25 -15.73 -0.90 -13.19
C ARG A 25 -14.93 0.30 -13.67
N ARG A 26 -14.98 1.37 -12.88
CA ARG A 26 -14.25 2.61 -13.16
C ARG A 26 -12.83 2.48 -12.64
N HIS A 27 -11.87 2.90 -13.45
CA HIS A 27 -10.46 3.01 -13.05
C HIS A 27 -10.20 4.36 -12.37
N LEU A 28 -9.02 4.50 -11.79
CA LEU A 28 -8.55 5.81 -11.33
C LEU A 28 -8.46 6.79 -12.51
N THR A 29 -8.76 8.05 -12.25
CA THR A 29 -8.56 9.11 -13.25
C THR A 29 -7.07 9.45 -13.38
N PRO A 30 -6.61 9.97 -14.54
CA PRO A 30 -5.21 10.38 -14.71
C PRO A 30 -4.73 11.37 -13.64
N ASP A 31 -5.58 12.30 -13.22
CA ASP A 31 -5.26 13.25 -12.16
C ASP A 31 -5.07 12.57 -10.80
N GLN A 32 -5.86 11.54 -10.49
CA GLN A 32 -5.70 10.75 -9.27
C GLN A 32 -4.38 9.96 -9.29
N VAL A 33 -4.04 9.32 -10.42
CA VAL A 33 -2.78 8.60 -10.59
C VAL A 33 -1.60 9.54 -10.39
N LYS A 34 -1.61 10.71 -11.04
CA LYS A 34 -0.56 11.73 -10.89
C LYS A 34 -0.44 12.24 -9.46
N ALA A 35 -1.55 12.49 -8.78
CA ALA A 35 -1.53 12.93 -7.38
C ALA A 35 -0.91 11.88 -6.46
N LEU A 36 -1.20 10.60 -6.69
CA LEU A 36 -0.61 9.48 -5.94
C LEU A 36 0.91 9.40 -6.18
N ALA A 37 1.36 9.44 -7.44
CA ALA A 37 2.77 9.41 -7.79
C ALA A 37 3.56 10.54 -7.08
N LEU A 38 3.02 11.76 -7.10
CA LEU A 38 3.63 12.91 -6.44
C LEU A 38 3.70 12.74 -4.91
N ALA A 39 2.66 12.16 -4.29
CA ALA A 39 2.65 11.92 -2.86
C ALA A 39 3.75 10.90 -2.46
N HIS A 40 3.87 9.80 -3.20
CA HIS A 40 4.88 8.76 -2.94
C HIS A 40 6.30 9.28 -3.11
N LEU A 41 6.55 10.02 -4.20
CA LEU A 41 7.84 10.68 -4.44
C LEU A 41 8.20 11.65 -3.32
N THR A 42 7.23 12.47 -2.89
CA THR A 42 7.44 13.46 -1.82
C THR A 42 7.85 12.77 -0.51
N ASN A 43 7.20 11.67 -0.16
CA ASN A 43 7.51 10.92 1.06
C ASN A 43 8.89 10.28 1.01
N VAL A 44 9.24 9.62 -0.09
CA VAL A 44 10.56 8.99 -0.27
C VAL A 44 11.67 10.06 -0.24
N ASP A 45 11.47 11.19 -0.91
CA ASP A 45 12.45 12.28 -0.91
C ASP A 45 12.61 12.94 0.46
N ALA A 46 11.53 13.12 1.22
CA ALA A 46 11.59 13.65 2.57
C ALA A 46 12.42 12.75 3.49
N ILE A 47 12.27 11.43 3.39
CA ILE A 47 13.07 10.47 4.15
C ILE A 47 14.54 10.51 3.69
N ALA A 48 14.78 10.49 2.39
CA ALA A 48 16.13 10.53 1.81
C ALA A 48 16.92 11.77 2.24
N ARG A 49 16.23 12.92 2.39
CA ARG A 49 16.82 14.20 2.82
C ARG A 49 16.89 14.37 4.34
N GLY A 50 16.39 13.41 5.12
CA GLY A 50 16.33 13.50 6.58
C GLY A 50 15.34 14.55 7.09
N GLN A 51 14.32 14.88 6.28
CA GLN A 51 13.28 15.87 6.58
C GLN A 51 11.95 15.22 7.00
N ALA A 52 11.86 13.89 6.90
CA ALA A 52 10.67 13.15 7.28
C ALA A 52 10.39 13.21 8.78
N ASP A 53 9.11 13.37 9.11
CA ASP A 53 8.57 13.21 10.45
C ASP A 53 7.77 11.90 10.58
N ALA A 54 7.17 11.69 11.76
CA ALA A 54 6.37 10.50 12.01
C ALA A 54 5.16 10.36 11.06
N GLY A 55 4.59 11.46 10.59
CA GLY A 55 3.51 11.45 9.60
C GLY A 55 4.00 10.86 8.29
N VAL A 56 5.11 11.38 7.75
CA VAL A 56 5.73 10.87 6.52
C VAL A 56 6.11 9.39 6.63
N LEU A 57 6.62 8.96 7.80
CA LEU A 57 6.91 7.54 8.03
C LEU A 57 5.65 6.67 7.92
N TRP A 58 4.56 7.10 8.53
CA TRP A 58 3.30 6.35 8.49
C TRP A 58 2.65 6.39 7.11
N ASP A 59 2.80 7.48 6.37
CA ASP A 59 2.34 7.59 4.99
C ASP A 59 3.14 6.66 4.06
N LEU A 60 4.47 6.51 4.26
CA LEU A 60 5.27 5.49 3.58
C LEU A 60 4.75 4.07 3.88
N ALA A 61 4.53 3.75 5.15
CA ALA A 61 4.04 2.43 5.54
C ALA A 61 2.64 2.13 5.00
N GLU A 62 1.76 3.14 4.96
CA GLU A 62 0.43 3.06 4.38
C GLU A 62 0.48 2.84 2.88
N ALA A 63 1.29 3.62 2.16
CA ALA A 63 1.49 3.43 0.72
C ALA A 63 2.00 2.00 0.44
N ALA A 64 3.07 1.57 1.13
CA ALA A 64 3.66 0.26 0.90
C ALA A 64 2.66 -0.89 1.15
N LEU A 65 1.89 -0.83 2.24
CA LEU A 65 0.90 -1.87 2.55
C LEU A 65 -0.31 -1.81 1.62
N GLN A 66 -0.85 -0.62 1.34
CA GLN A 66 -2.01 -0.50 0.46
C GLN A 66 -1.69 -1.05 -0.93
N TRP A 67 -0.54 -0.69 -1.50
CA TRP A 67 -0.16 -1.13 -2.84
C TRP A 67 0.27 -2.59 -2.88
N SER A 68 0.78 -3.17 -1.79
CA SER A 68 0.96 -4.62 -1.72
C SER A 68 -0.39 -5.36 -1.75
N LEU A 69 -1.40 -4.83 -1.05
CA LEU A 69 -2.76 -5.39 -1.08
C LEU A 69 -3.40 -5.24 -2.47
N VAL A 70 -3.17 -4.13 -3.17
CA VAL A 70 -3.64 -3.93 -4.55
C VAL A 70 -2.97 -4.93 -5.49
N ALA A 71 -1.64 -5.08 -5.40
CA ALA A 71 -0.89 -6.02 -6.24
C ALA A 71 -1.40 -7.45 -6.04
N ASP A 72 -1.58 -7.90 -4.80
CA ASP A 72 -2.12 -9.22 -4.50
C ASP A 72 -3.57 -9.39 -4.99
N ALA A 73 -4.40 -8.36 -4.88
CA ALA A 73 -5.78 -8.40 -5.36
C ALA A 73 -5.86 -8.52 -6.89
N LEU A 74 -5.03 -7.79 -7.63
CA LEU A 74 -4.98 -7.87 -9.09
C LEU A 74 -4.39 -9.20 -9.56
N ARG A 75 -3.31 -9.66 -8.92
CA ARG A 75 -2.70 -10.97 -9.20
C ARG A 75 -3.67 -12.14 -9.00
N GLN A 76 -4.50 -12.09 -7.95
CA GLN A 76 -5.54 -13.10 -7.74
C GLN A 76 -6.66 -13.05 -8.80
N GLN A 77 -6.96 -11.86 -9.34
CA GLN A 77 -7.94 -11.70 -10.42
C GLN A 77 -7.39 -12.15 -11.78
N HIS A 78 -6.08 -12.08 -11.97
CA HIS A 78 -5.39 -12.37 -13.22
C HIS A 78 -4.16 -13.27 -12.97
N PRO A 79 -4.36 -14.54 -12.56
CA PRO A 79 -3.28 -15.41 -12.10
C PRO A 79 -2.24 -15.76 -13.17
N ASP A 80 -2.59 -15.63 -14.46
CA ASP A 80 -1.69 -15.92 -15.59
C ASP A 80 -0.91 -14.68 -16.07
N ASN A 81 -1.08 -13.52 -15.42
CA ASN A 81 -0.37 -12.29 -15.77
C ASN A 81 0.97 -12.20 -15.01
N ALA A 82 2.08 -12.42 -15.72
CA ALA A 82 3.42 -12.40 -15.16
C ALA A 82 3.83 -11.02 -14.59
N ASP A 83 3.39 -9.93 -15.22
CA ASP A 83 3.72 -8.57 -14.78
C ASP A 83 3.08 -8.27 -13.41
N LEU A 84 1.89 -8.81 -13.14
CA LEU A 84 1.22 -8.70 -11.84
C LEU A 84 1.87 -9.55 -10.75
N GLU A 85 2.49 -10.68 -11.11
CA GLU A 85 3.31 -11.45 -10.17
C GLU A 85 4.58 -10.68 -9.81
N GLU A 86 5.27 -10.09 -10.81
CA GLU A 86 6.46 -9.25 -10.58
C GLU A 86 6.13 -8.02 -9.72
N ALA A 87 5.05 -7.30 -10.04
CA ALA A 87 4.59 -6.17 -9.26
C ALA A 87 4.28 -6.57 -7.80
N ALA A 88 3.68 -7.75 -7.58
CA ALA A 88 3.42 -8.24 -6.22
C ALA A 88 4.72 -8.59 -5.48
N VAL A 89 5.74 -9.12 -6.16
CA VAL A 89 7.08 -9.30 -5.57
C VAL A 89 7.69 -7.96 -5.18
N GLY A 90 7.72 -6.99 -6.10
CA GLY A 90 8.28 -5.65 -5.86
C GLY A 90 7.57 -4.92 -4.71
N MET A 91 6.24 -4.99 -4.66
CA MET A 91 5.48 -4.37 -3.58
C MET A 91 5.68 -5.06 -2.22
N ARG A 92 5.87 -6.38 -2.17
CA ARG A 92 6.25 -7.09 -0.94
C ARG A 92 7.62 -6.64 -0.43
N GLN A 93 8.60 -6.50 -1.32
CA GLN A 93 9.92 -5.98 -0.95
C GLN A 93 9.82 -4.56 -0.40
N HIS A 94 9.01 -3.69 -1.02
CA HIS A 94 8.80 -2.34 -0.51
C HIS A 94 8.10 -2.31 0.86
N LEU A 95 7.14 -3.20 1.09
CA LEU A 95 6.52 -3.37 2.41
C LEU A 95 7.56 -3.79 3.46
N ASP A 96 8.46 -4.72 3.13
CA ASP A 96 9.56 -5.11 4.02
C ASP A 96 10.49 -3.93 4.32
N THR A 97 10.81 -3.10 3.31
CA THR A 97 11.55 -1.85 3.50
C THR A 97 10.83 -0.93 4.49
N ALA A 98 9.54 -0.65 4.27
CA ALA A 98 8.77 0.24 5.15
C ALA A 98 8.70 -0.30 6.60
N ILE A 99 8.49 -1.61 6.78
CA ILE A 99 8.54 -2.28 8.08
C ILE A 99 9.91 -2.09 8.74
N GLY A 100 11.00 -2.21 7.97
CA GLY A 100 12.36 -1.99 8.44
C GLY A 100 12.58 -0.57 8.97
N VAL A 101 12.09 0.44 8.23
CA VAL A 101 12.16 1.85 8.64
C VAL A 101 11.33 2.08 9.92
N VAL A 102 10.10 1.57 9.99
CA VAL A 102 9.24 1.70 11.20
C VAL A 102 9.89 1.07 12.41
N LYS A 103 10.40 -0.17 12.31
CA LYS A 103 11.10 -0.86 13.41
C LYS A 103 12.31 -0.06 13.88
N ARG A 104 13.09 0.47 12.94
CA ARG A 104 14.29 1.28 13.23
C ARG A 104 13.92 2.57 13.93
N TRP A 105 12.89 3.25 13.46
CA TRP A 105 12.38 4.46 14.07
C TRP A 105 11.86 4.20 15.49
N SER A 106 11.09 3.12 15.71
CA SER A 106 10.64 2.74 17.06
C SER A 106 11.81 2.50 18.03
N ALA A 107 12.92 1.93 17.54
CA ALA A 107 14.10 1.68 18.36
C ALA A 107 14.99 2.93 18.60
N THR A 108 15.11 3.81 17.60
CA THR A 108 16.16 4.85 17.58
C THR A 108 15.64 6.29 17.47
N GLY A 109 14.36 6.47 17.18
CA GLY A 109 13.74 7.75 16.84
C GLY A 109 14.15 8.32 15.48
N ARG A 110 14.97 7.61 14.68
CA ARG A 110 15.47 8.10 13.39
C ARG A 110 14.73 7.47 12.21
N ILE A 111 14.27 8.31 11.29
CA ILE A 111 13.61 7.91 10.04
C ILE A 111 14.63 8.03 8.92
N VAL A 112 15.24 6.91 8.56
CA VAL A 112 16.29 6.85 7.52
C VAL A 112 16.22 5.53 6.78
N PHE A 113 16.45 5.60 5.47
CA PHE A 113 16.80 4.43 4.67
C PHE A 113 18.24 3.97 4.96
N ARG A 114 18.52 2.68 4.78
CA ARG A 114 19.85 2.08 4.88
C ARG A 114 20.14 1.20 3.68
N GLY A 115 21.42 1.19 3.27
CA GLY A 115 21.88 0.33 2.18
C GLY A 115 21.02 0.50 0.93
N PRO A 116 20.40 -0.57 0.39
CA PRO A 116 19.61 -0.51 -0.83
C PRO A 116 18.19 0.05 -0.64
N GLU A 117 17.75 0.33 0.59
CA GLU A 117 16.35 0.69 0.89
C GLU A 117 15.85 1.92 0.10
N LEU A 118 16.71 2.91 -0.16
CA LEU A 118 16.32 4.09 -0.96
C LEU A 118 16.07 3.74 -2.42
N THR A 119 16.92 2.90 -3.02
CA THR A 119 16.75 2.46 -4.41
C THR A 119 15.49 1.62 -4.53
N GLN A 120 15.28 0.67 -3.62
CA GLN A 120 14.07 -0.16 -3.56
C GLN A 120 12.80 0.69 -3.39
N ALA A 121 12.85 1.72 -2.53
CA ALA A 121 11.71 2.62 -2.36
C ALA A 121 11.39 3.44 -3.61
N ARG A 122 12.39 3.77 -4.43
CA ARG A 122 12.18 4.46 -5.71
C ARG A 122 11.61 3.53 -6.78
N GLU A 123 12.17 2.33 -6.92
CA GLU A 123 11.67 1.31 -7.85
C GLU A 123 10.22 0.92 -7.54
N ALA A 124 9.84 0.91 -6.26
CA ALA A 124 8.47 0.65 -5.84
C ALA A 124 7.46 1.70 -6.36
N ILE A 125 7.87 2.94 -6.60
CA ILE A 125 6.99 3.98 -7.12
C ILE A 125 6.54 3.64 -8.54
N ASP A 126 7.45 3.12 -9.36
CA ASP A 126 7.12 2.69 -10.73
C ASP A 126 6.05 1.56 -10.70
N TRP A 127 6.18 0.63 -9.76
CA TRP A 127 5.16 -0.40 -9.54
C TRP A 127 3.83 0.18 -9.05
N MET A 128 3.84 1.13 -8.13
CA MET A 128 2.63 1.79 -7.64
C MET A 128 1.90 2.51 -8.77
N ASP A 129 2.63 3.20 -9.66
CA ASP A 129 2.06 3.93 -10.79
C ASP A 129 1.44 2.95 -11.80
N ALA A 130 2.15 1.88 -12.17
CA ALA A 130 1.61 0.84 -13.06
C ALA A 130 0.36 0.15 -12.47
N LEU A 131 0.36 -0.12 -11.16
CA LEU A 131 -0.80 -0.67 -10.46
C LEU A 131 -1.96 0.34 -10.42
N ALA A 132 -1.67 1.64 -10.25
CA ALA A 132 -2.67 2.69 -10.21
C ALA A 132 -3.40 2.87 -11.55
N GLU A 133 -2.70 2.68 -12.66
CA GLU A 133 -3.28 2.68 -14.01
C GLU A 133 -4.22 1.48 -14.25
N THR A 134 -3.91 0.34 -13.60
CA THR A 134 -4.62 -0.92 -13.82
C THR A 134 -5.79 -1.13 -12.85
N VAL A 135 -5.69 -0.64 -11.62
CA VAL A 135 -6.65 -0.95 -10.57
C VAL A 135 -7.97 -0.22 -10.76
N ASP A 136 -9.07 -0.94 -10.53
CA ASP A 136 -10.38 -0.32 -10.45
C ASP A 136 -10.62 0.37 -9.09
N GLN A 137 -11.45 1.42 -9.08
CA GLN A 137 -11.73 2.23 -7.89
C GLN A 137 -12.27 1.41 -6.71
N LEU A 138 -13.11 0.41 -6.95
CA LEU A 138 -13.71 -0.37 -5.87
C LEU A 138 -12.66 -1.28 -5.23
N THR A 139 -11.81 -1.90 -6.04
CA THR A 139 -10.66 -2.67 -5.56
C THR A 139 -9.71 -1.77 -4.76
N ALA A 140 -9.36 -0.59 -5.29
CA ALA A 140 -8.48 0.35 -4.59
C ALA A 140 -9.05 0.81 -3.23
N ILE A 141 -10.35 1.15 -3.17
CA ILE A 141 -11.03 1.52 -1.93
C ILE A 141 -11.04 0.36 -0.93
N ALA A 142 -11.34 -0.87 -1.38
CA ALA A 142 -11.35 -2.04 -0.51
C ALA A 142 -9.97 -2.30 0.11
N CYS A 143 -8.90 -2.19 -0.69
CA CYS A 143 -7.52 -2.31 -0.22
C CYS A 143 -7.15 -1.19 0.76
N ALA A 144 -7.54 0.07 0.48
CA ALA A 144 -7.31 1.20 1.39
C ALA A 144 -8.00 1.00 2.75
N MET A 145 -9.28 0.59 2.74
CA MET A 145 -10.02 0.30 3.98
C MET A 145 -9.39 -0.85 4.77
N GLN A 146 -8.86 -1.87 4.08
CA GLN A 146 -8.15 -2.97 4.73
C GLN A 146 -6.82 -2.50 5.32
N CYS A 147 -6.06 -1.70 4.58
CA CYS A 147 -4.81 -1.10 5.04
C CYS A 147 -5.02 -0.32 6.34
N GLN A 148 -6.03 0.56 6.38
CA GLN A 148 -6.37 1.34 7.58
C GLN A 148 -6.67 0.45 8.78
N ARG A 149 -7.50 -0.59 8.61
CA ARG A 149 -7.80 -1.55 9.70
C ARG A 149 -6.54 -2.23 10.26
N MET A 150 -5.54 -2.47 9.42
CA MET A 150 -4.29 -3.11 9.83
C MET A 150 -3.32 -2.12 10.48
N LEU A 151 -3.23 -0.88 9.97
CA LEU A 151 -2.27 0.11 10.46
C LEU A 151 -2.76 0.90 11.67
N ASP A 152 -4.07 1.18 11.81
CA ASP A 152 -4.58 2.00 12.90
C ASP A 152 -4.18 1.50 14.30
N PRO A 153 -4.22 0.18 14.61
CA PRO A 153 -3.73 -0.33 15.88
C PRO A 153 -2.22 -0.11 16.06
N LEU A 154 -1.44 -0.22 14.99
CA LEU A 154 0.01 -0.04 15.02
C LEU A 154 0.39 1.43 15.21
N LYS A 155 -0.26 2.35 14.50
CA LYS A 155 -0.11 3.81 14.66
C LYS A 155 -0.40 4.22 16.12
N LYS A 156 -1.43 3.63 16.73
CA LYS A 156 -1.78 3.86 18.15
C LYS A 156 -0.77 3.29 19.14
N ALA A 157 -0.22 2.11 18.86
CA ALA A 157 0.76 1.44 19.73
C ALA A 157 2.16 2.09 19.66
N HIS A 158 2.46 2.76 18.54
CA HIS A 158 3.74 3.41 18.29
C HIS A 158 3.55 4.91 18.03
N PRO A 159 3.11 5.68 19.06
CA PRO A 159 3.08 7.13 18.95
C PRO A 159 4.51 7.63 18.73
N ALA A 160 4.65 8.81 18.12
CA ALA A 160 5.96 9.39 17.87
C ALA A 160 6.83 9.33 19.14
N PRO A 161 8.06 8.78 19.07
CA PRO A 161 8.90 8.69 20.25
C PRO A 161 9.04 10.10 20.80
N ALA A 162 8.61 10.29 22.04
CA ALA A 162 8.75 11.57 22.74
C ALA A 162 10.19 12.02 22.50
N ALA A 163 10.33 13.23 21.95
CA ALA A 163 11.63 13.77 21.60
C ALA A 163 12.54 13.60 22.82
N ARG A 164 13.49 12.65 22.76
CA ARG A 164 14.59 12.55 23.73
C ARG A 164 15.54 13.72 23.49
N ARG A 165 15.02 14.93 23.70
CA ARG A 165 15.67 16.23 23.63
C ARG A 165 15.45 16.92 24.97
N SER A 166 16.09 16.43 26.03
CA SER A 166 16.60 17.30 27.12
C SER A 166 17.53 16.57 28.11
N GLU A 167 17.55 15.24 28.20
CA GLU A 167 18.33 14.58 29.29
C GLU A 167 19.85 14.49 29.05
N LEU A 168 20.35 14.79 27.84
CA LEU A 168 21.80 14.85 27.56
C LEU A 168 22.35 16.29 27.51
N ALA A 169 21.51 17.30 27.73
CA ALA A 169 21.95 18.70 27.80
C ALA A 169 22.15 19.21 29.24
N GLU A 170 21.76 18.44 30.26
CA GLU A 170 21.99 18.77 31.68
C GLU A 170 23.10 17.92 32.34
N ALA A 171 23.79 17.08 31.56
CA ALA A 171 24.87 16.20 32.05
C ALA A 171 26.25 16.54 31.45
N ALA A 172 26.42 17.73 30.86
CA ALA A 172 27.70 18.26 30.37
C ALA A 172 27.91 19.68 30.92
#